data_AF-A0A973D2L4-F1
#
_entry.id   AF-A0A973D2L4-F1
#
_cell.length_a   1.000
_cell.length_b   1.000
_cell.length_c   1.000
_cell.angle_alpha   90.00
_cell.angle_beta   90.00
_cell.angle_gamma   90.00
#
_symmetry.space_group_name_H-M   'P 1'
#
loop_
_entity.id
_entity.type
_entity.pdbx_description
1 polymer ?
#
loop_
_entity_poly.entity_id
_entity_poly.type
_entity_poly.pdbx_seq_one_letter_code
_entity_poly.pdbx_strand_id
1 'polypeptide(L)' 'LNLARVKQRVVDGGHSVPEDKILSRIPRVLNNVAKAIPLCDQVRVLDNSRLDNPFRPVLTIKNGIKTYQQDCLPEWASQF' A
#
# COMPACT_ATOMS: atom_id res chain seq x y z
N LEU A 1 -4.28 10.03 2.58
CA LEU A 1 -3.90 10.34 1.18
C LEU A 1 -4.80 9.71 0.10
N ASN A 2 -5.14 8.42 0.17
CA ASN A 2 -5.96 7.74 -0.87
C ASN A 2 -7.32 8.43 -1.12
N LEU A 3 -8.08 8.74 -0.07
CA LEU A 3 -9.35 9.48 -0.18
C LEU A 3 -9.17 10.85 -0.86
N ALA A 4 -8.16 11.62 -0.45
CA ALA A 4 -7.86 12.91 -1.06
C ALA A 4 -7.54 12.80 -2.55
N ARG A 5 -6.79 11.76 -2.96
CA ARG A 5 -6.50 11.49 -4.38
C ARG A 5 -7.77 11.14 -5.18
N VAL A 6 -8.73 10.44 -4.58
CA VAL A 6 -10.03 10.18 -5.22
C VAL A 6 -10.82 11.48 -5.36
N LYS A 7 -10.91 12.29 -4.29
CA LYS A 7 -11.58 13.60 -4.33
C LYS A 7 -11.01 14.49 -5.43
N GLN A 8 -9.68 14.58 -5.54
CA GLN A 8 -9.03 15.36 -6.59
C GLN A 8 -9.40 14.85 -8.00
N ARG A 9 -9.36 13.53 -8.23
CA ARG A 9 -9.76 12.99 -9.54
C ARG A 9 -11.20 13.29 -9.90
N VAL A 10 -12.11 13.34 -8.93
CA VAL A 10 -13.51 13.71 -9.17
C VAL A 10 -13.62 15.17 -9.60
N VAL A 11 -12.87 16.07 -8.96
CA VAL A 11 -12.77 17.49 -9.39
C VAL A 11 -12.25 17.59 -10.82
N ASP A 12 -11.29 16.75 -11.19
CA ASP A 12 -10.69 16.71 -12.53
C ASP A 12 -11.58 15.97 -13.57
N GLY A 13 -12.84 15.65 -13.25
CA GLY A 13 -13.81 15.02 -14.16
C GLY A 13 -13.84 13.48 -14.16
N GLY A 14 -13.13 12.84 -13.22
CA GLY A 14 -13.09 11.38 -13.07
C GLY A 14 -14.27 10.78 -12.30
N HIS A 15 -14.33 9.43 -12.27
CA HIS A 15 -15.39 8.70 -11.57
C HIS A 15 -15.26 8.75 -10.04
N SER A 16 -16.38 8.97 -9.35
CA SER A 16 -16.46 8.96 -7.89
C SER A 16 -16.53 7.54 -7.33
N VAL A 17 -15.91 7.32 -6.19
CA VAL A 17 -16.05 6.08 -5.40
C VAL A 17 -16.44 6.46 -3.98
N PRO A 18 -17.51 5.88 -3.42
CA PRO A 18 -17.90 6.12 -2.03
C PRO A 18 -16.76 5.87 -1.04
N GLU A 19 -16.62 6.72 -0.01
CA GLU A 19 -15.51 6.65 0.94
C GLU A 19 -15.48 5.32 1.71
N ASP A 20 -16.65 4.81 2.10
CA ASP A 20 -16.83 3.51 2.75
C ASP A 20 -16.30 2.35 1.89
N LYS A 21 -16.50 2.39 0.56
CA LYS A 21 -15.90 1.41 -0.37
C LYS A 21 -14.39 1.53 -0.47
N ILE A 22 -13.85 2.75 -0.36
CA ILE A 22 -12.40 2.99 -0.36
C ILE A 22 -11.75 2.49 0.92
N LEU A 23 -12.42 2.63 2.07
CA LEU A 23 -11.90 2.21 3.37
C LEU A 23 -12.02 0.70 3.55
N SER A 24 -13.21 0.14 3.27
CA SER A 24 -13.49 -1.30 3.42
C SER A 24 -12.62 -2.20 2.56
N ARG A 25 -12.09 -1.70 1.43
CA ARG A 25 -11.18 -2.49 0.59
C ARG A 25 -9.78 -2.65 1.19
N ILE A 26 -9.33 -1.78 2.09
CA ILE A 26 -7.93 -1.76 2.55
C ILE A 26 -7.55 -3.11 3.20
N PRO A 27 -8.27 -3.65 4.20
CA PRO A 27 -7.93 -4.93 4.80
C PRO A 27 -7.93 -6.08 3.79
N ARG A 28 -8.93 -6.10 2.89
CA ARG A 28 -9.04 -7.12 1.84
C ARG A 28 -7.84 -7.10 0.89
N VAL A 29 -7.42 -5.91 0.45
CA VAL A 29 -6.25 -5.77 -0.44
C VAL A 29 -4.98 -6.21 0.27
N LEU A 30 -4.78 -5.82 1.53
CA LEU A 30 -3.59 -6.24 2.28
C LEU A 30 -3.52 -7.77 2.44
N ASN A 31 -4.63 -8.42 2.76
CA ASN A 31 -4.71 -9.88 2.83
C ASN A 31 -4.40 -10.55 1.47
N ASN A 32 -4.91 -9.99 0.37
CA ASN A 32 -4.60 -10.50 -0.97
C ASN A 32 -3.13 -10.32 -1.34
N VAL A 33 -2.52 -9.19 -0.96
CA VAL A 33 -1.09 -8.94 -1.16
C VAL A 33 -0.26 -9.95 -0.37
N ALA A 34 -0.58 -10.21 0.90
CA ALA A 34 0.12 -11.20 1.71
C ALA A 34 0.09 -12.59 1.08
N LYS A 35 -1.05 -12.99 0.50
CA LYS A 35 -1.18 -14.25 -0.26
C LYS A 35 -0.42 -14.28 -1.57
N ALA A 36 -0.20 -13.12 -2.20
CA ALA A 36 0.52 -13.01 -3.46
C ALA A 36 2.04 -13.02 -3.27
N ILE A 37 2.56 -12.58 -2.12
CA ILE A 37 4.01 -12.49 -1.84
C ILE A 37 4.77 -13.79 -2.16
N PRO A 38 4.31 -15.00 -1.74
CA PRO A 38 5.02 -16.25 -2.02
C PRO A 38 5.07 -16.64 -3.50
N LEU A 39 4.25 -16.01 -4.35
CA LEU A 39 4.17 -16.27 -5.78
C LEU A 39 5.14 -15.40 -6.59
N CYS A 40 5.86 -14.49 -5.94
CA CYS A 40 6.72 -13.51 -6.61
C CYS A 40 8.20 -13.79 -6.34
N ASP A 41 9.04 -13.65 -7.37
CA ASP A 41 10.50 -13.67 -7.21
C ASP A 41 11.00 -12.49 -6.36
N GLN A 42 10.34 -11.34 -6.52
CA GLN A 42 10.66 -10.12 -5.79
C GLN A 42 9.42 -9.25 -5.52
N VAL A 43 9.31 -8.73 -4.29
CA VAL A 43 8.29 -7.78 -3.84
C VAL A 43 8.97 -6.55 -3.24
N ARG A 44 8.50 -5.36 -3.59
CA ARG A 44 8.91 -4.09 -2.97
C ARG A 44 7.70 -3.41 -2.35
N VAL A 45 7.73 -3.23 -1.04
CA VAL A 45 6.69 -2.58 -0.26
C VAL A 45 7.10 -1.13 -0.03
N LEU A 46 6.25 -0.20 -0.44
CA LEU A 46 6.48 1.24 -0.34
C LEU A 46 5.36 1.90 0.47
N ASP A 47 5.73 2.78 1.39
CA ASP A 47 4.80 3.68 2.07
C ASP A 47 4.59 4.93 1.21
N ASN A 48 3.34 5.16 0.85
CA ASN A 48 2.89 6.32 0.08
C ASN A 48 1.78 7.06 0.86
N SER A 49 1.88 7.09 2.18
CA SER A 49 0.96 7.81 3.08
C SER A 49 1.19 9.33 3.09
N ARG A 50 2.42 9.75 2.76
CA ARG A 50 2.90 11.13 2.79
C ARG A 50 3.08 11.69 1.39
N LEU A 51 2.60 12.91 1.16
CA LEU A 51 2.73 13.61 -0.13
C LEU A 51 4.11 14.29 -0.27
N ASP A 52 4.64 14.80 0.83
CA ASP A 52 5.94 15.48 0.95
C ASP A 52 7.12 14.52 0.92
N ASN A 53 6.89 13.23 1.21
CA ASN A 53 7.89 12.17 1.14
C ASN A 53 7.25 10.87 0.64
N PRO A 54 6.91 10.78 -0.65
CA PRO A 54 6.22 9.62 -1.21
C PRO A 54 7.19 8.47 -1.50
N PHE A 55 6.64 7.27 -1.72
CA PHE A 55 7.38 6.08 -2.15
C PHE A 55 8.50 5.63 -1.19
N ARG A 56 8.34 5.87 0.12
CA ARG A 56 9.33 5.47 1.12
C ARG A 56 9.46 3.95 1.16
N PRO A 57 10.64 3.36 0.94
CA PRO A 57 10.83 1.93 1.06
C PRO A 57 10.52 1.44 2.48
N VAL A 58 9.82 0.31 2.58
CA VAL A 58 9.44 -0.31 3.86
C VAL A 58 10.12 -1.67 4.00
N LEU A 59 9.87 -2.55 3.03
CA LEU A 59 10.35 -3.93 3.00
C LEU A 59 10.62 -4.32 1.55
N THR A 60 11.71 -5.04 1.32
CA THR A 60 11.94 -5.81 0.09
C THR A 60 11.94 -7.29 0.44
N ILE A 61 11.25 -8.10 -0.36
CA ILE A 61 11.27 -9.55 -0.27
C ILE A 61 11.85 -10.06 -1.57
N LYS A 62 12.94 -10.81 -1.53
CA LYS A 62 13.56 -11.39 -2.74
C LYS A 62 13.92 -12.84 -2.47
N ASN A 63 13.41 -13.76 -3.29
CA ASN A 63 13.57 -15.21 -3.09
C ASN A 63 13.17 -15.63 -1.65
N GLY A 64 12.08 -15.06 -1.14
CA GLY A 64 11.60 -15.29 0.24
C GLY A 64 12.37 -14.57 1.35
N ILE A 65 13.51 -13.94 1.05
CA ILE A 65 14.34 -13.22 2.04
C ILE A 65 13.82 -11.80 2.23
N LYS A 66 13.49 -11.44 3.48
CA LYS A 66 13.03 -10.10 3.88
C LYS A 66 14.19 -9.18 4.22
N THR A 67 14.18 -7.97 3.67
CA THR A 67 15.11 -6.89 4.00
C THR A 67 14.32 -5.63 4.31
N TYR A 68 14.39 -5.17 5.56
CA TYR A 68 13.68 -3.99 6.05
C TYR A 68 14.47 -2.72 5.75
N GLN A 69 13.79 -1.64 5.34
CA GLN A 69 14.39 -0.34 5.07
C GLN A 69 13.98 0.74 6.09
N GLN A 70 13.27 0.35 7.16
CA GLN A 70 12.85 1.22 8.25
C GLN A 70 13.09 0.52 9.58
N ASP A 71 13.52 1.27 10.60
CA ASP A 71 13.73 0.75 11.95
C ASP A 71 12.42 0.27 12.59
N CYS A 72 11.34 1.00 12.31
CA CYS A 72 10.00 0.67 12.76
C CYS A 72 9.11 0.36 11.55
N LEU A 73 8.56 -0.85 11.53
CA LEU A 73 7.62 -1.27 10.49
C LEU A 73 6.25 -0.60 10.73
N PRO A 74 5.63 0.04 9.72
CA PRO A 74 4.27 0.51 9.84
C PRO A 74 3.29 -0.64 10.15
N GLU A 75 2.29 -0.39 10.99
CA GLU A 75 1.32 -1.42 11.42
C GLU A 75 0.68 -2.17 10.25
N TRP A 76 0.28 -1.46 9.20
CA TRP A 76 -0.35 -2.05 8.02
C TRP A 76 0.55 -3.04 7.27
N ALA A 77 1.88 -2.90 7.38
CA ALA A 77 2.88 -3.73 6.71
C ALA A 77 3.32 -4.94 7.56
N SER A 78 2.86 -5.06 8.81
CA SER A 78 3.23 -6.14 9.73
C SER A 78 2.87 -7.55 9.24
N GLN A 79 1.92 -7.66 8.32
CA GLN A 79 1.43 -8.93 7.77
C GLN A 79 2.21 -9.42 6.54
N PHE A 80 3.21 -8.68 6.07
CA PHE A 80 3.98 -8.98 4.87
C PHE A 80 5.27 -9.72 5.18
#